data_AF-A0A7W4HPE9-F1
#
_entry.id   AF-A0A7W4HPE9-F1
#
_cell.length_a   1.000
_cell.length_b   1.000
_cell.length_c   1.000
_cell.angle_alpha   90.00
_cell.angle_beta   90.00
_cell.angle_gamma   90.00
#
_symmetry.space_group_name_H-M   'P 1'
#
loop_
_entity.id
_entity.type
_entity.pdbx_description
1 polymer ?
#
loop_
_entity_poly.entity_id
_entity_poly.type
_entity_poly.pdbx_seq_one_letter_code
_entity_poly.pdbx_strand_id
1 'polypeptide(L)'
;MDAEIDRLKEDFKKVYHSKIQTTKDIEELAKKINISNSTLRRFLGKIKSESKSRTIILNSISNSLGYSSFDDYCRPKNISLSELDALEIFYDSVKGKDILTSERRYNDVNYQYAQKILETNENTKKFIEKFSDNKVALEYALAWHPHYGKITDPEYQKILINLGKKTEISHIKVFAPSFVLFGKFVSENFDDKKEIEKQLKLIDKQLVLMRKEYKWFFVFPEFRAAAARVLYYFYYNDHQNLEKEIQTQFSNL
;
A
#
# COMPACT_ATOMS: atom_id res chain seq x y z
N MET A 1 -8.04 5.87 -17.06
CA MET A 1 -7.73 7.20 -17.68
C MET A 1 -8.34 8.36 -16.90
N ASP A 2 -9.63 8.33 -16.56
CA ASP A 2 -10.26 9.45 -15.83
C ASP A 2 -9.73 9.57 -14.39
N ALA A 3 -9.47 8.45 -13.70
CA ALA A 3 -8.88 8.42 -12.36
C ALA A 3 -7.46 9.02 -12.31
N GLU A 4 -6.63 8.79 -13.33
CA GLU A 4 -5.27 9.32 -13.45
C GLU A 4 -5.29 10.82 -13.75
N ILE A 5 -6.27 11.29 -14.52
CA ILE A 5 -6.51 12.72 -14.75
C ILE A 5 -6.96 13.41 -13.46
N ASP A 6 -7.84 12.79 -12.67
CA ASP A 6 -8.25 13.30 -11.37
C ASP A 6 -7.08 13.34 -10.38
N ARG A 7 -6.25 12.30 -10.35
CA ARG A 7 -5.00 12.28 -9.57
C ARG A 7 -4.07 13.41 -10.00
N LEU A 8 -3.87 13.60 -11.32
CA LEU A 8 -3.02 14.67 -11.86
C LEU A 8 -3.53 16.04 -11.41
N LYS A 9 -4.85 16.22 -11.40
CA LYS A 9 -5.50 17.45 -10.97
C LYS A 9 -5.26 17.73 -9.48
N GLU A 10 -5.39 16.72 -8.63
CA GLU A 10 -5.13 16.88 -7.20
C GLU A 10 -3.64 17.15 -6.91
N ASP A 11 -2.73 16.44 -7.56
CA ASP A 11 -1.29 16.68 -7.38
C ASP A 11 -0.86 18.04 -7.92
N PHE A 12 -1.42 18.48 -9.04
CA PHE A 12 -1.23 19.83 -9.56
C PHE A 12 -1.72 20.89 -8.56
N LYS A 13 -2.89 20.70 -7.96
CA LYS A 13 -3.39 21.60 -6.91
C LYS A 13 -2.46 21.62 -5.70
N LYS A 14 -1.93 20.47 -5.25
CA LYS A 14 -1.00 20.42 -4.10
C LYS A 14 0.27 21.22 -4.37
N VAL A 15 0.92 20.99 -5.51
CA VAL A 15 2.19 21.66 -5.88
C VAL A 15 2.01 23.17 -6.03
N TYR A 16 0.87 23.60 -6.58
CA TYR A 16 0.61 24.99 -6.89
C TYR A 16 -0.37 25.66 -5.91
N HIS A 17 -0.71 25.02 -4.78
CA HIS A 17 -1.74 25.51 -3.85
C HIS A 17 -1.46 26.93 -3.35
N SER A 18 -0.22 27.19 -2.95
CA SER A 18 0.23 28.51 -2.49
C SER A 18 0.31 29.56 -3.60
N LYS A 19 0.32 29.13 -4.87
CA LYS A 19 0.51 29.97 -6.06
C LYS A 19 -0.79 30.21 -6.83
N ILE A 20 -1.94 29.66 -6.41
CA ILE A 20 -3.22 29.81 -7.11
C ILE A 20 -4.26 30.34 -6.12
N GLN A 21 -4.12 31.60 -5.72
CA GLN A 21 -5.06 32.26 -4.82
C GLN A 21 -6.08 33.12 -5.58
N THR A 22 -5.68 33.66 -6.73
CA THR A 22 -6.46 34.59 -7.53
C THR A 22 -6.58 34.15 -9.00
N THR A 23 -7.52 34.76 -9.74
CA THR A 23 -7.64 34.57 -11.19
C THR A 23 -6.38 35.01 -11.94
N LYS A 24 -5.68 36.03 -11.42
CA LYS A 24 -4.43 36.54 -12.00
C LYS A 24 -3.30 35.50 -11.87
N ASP A 25 -3.24 34.80 -10.74
CA ASP A 25 -2.22 33.77 -10.54
C ASP A 25 -2.43 32.58 -11.49
N ILE A 26 -3.70 32.26 -11.81
CA ILE A 26 -4.03 31.25 -12.82
C ILE A 26 -3.54 31.69 -14.20
N GLU A 27 -3.68 32.97 -14.56
CA GLU A 27 -3.19 33.50 -15.84
C GLU A 27 -1.66 33.44 -15.94
N GLU A 28 -0.96 33.80 -14.87
CA GLU A 28 0.50 33.74 -14.81
C GLU A 28 0.99 32.29 -14.89
N LEU A 29 0.34 31.37 -14.18
CA LEU A 29 0.66 29.95 -14.22
C LEU A 29 0.37 29.32 -15.59
N ALA A 30 -0.76 29.68 -16.22
CA ALA A 30 -1.13 29.21 -17.55
C ALA A 30 -0.08 29.61 -18.60
N LYS A 31 0.40 30.86 -18.55
CA LYS A 31 1.52 31.32 -19.40
C LYS A 31 2.78 30.51 -19.15
N LYS A 32 3.13 30.26 -17.88
CA LYS A 32 4.35 29.53 -17.50
C LYS A 32 4.35 28.09 -18.02
N ILE A 33 3.21 27.41 -17.99
CA ILE A 33 3.08 26.01 -18.42
C ILE A 33 2.61 25.88 -19.88
N ASN A 34 2.58 27.00 -20.60
CA ASN A 34 2.21 27.10 -22.02
C ASN A 34 0.84 26.48 -22.36
N ILE A 35 -0.19 26.81 -21.57
CA ILE A 35 -1.58 26.49 -21.88
C ILE A 35 -2.47 27.73 -21.74
N SER A 36 -3.66 27.70 -22.35
CA SER A 36 -4.57 28.85 -22.25
C SER A 36 -5.17 28.96 -20.83
N ASN A 37 -5.47 30.18 -20.38
CA ASN A 37 -6.13 30.44 -19.10
C ASN A 37 -7.46 29.66 -18.98
N SER A 38 -8.27 29.66 -20.05
CA SER A 38 -9.53 28.92 -20.07
C SER A 38 -9.31 27.40 -19.97
N THR A 39 -8.27 26.85 -20.62
CA THR A 39 -7.90 25.44 -20.49
C THR A 39 -7.50 25.09 -19.05
N LEU A 40 -6.66 25.89 -18.40
CA LEU A 40 -6.24 25.64 -17.02
C LEU A 40 -7.41 25.73 -16.05
N ARG A 41 -8.29 26.74 -16.22
CA ARG A 41 -9.51 26.89 -15.41
C ARG A 41 -10.46 25.71 -15.57
N ARG A 42 -10.61 25.15 -16.79
CA ARG A 42 -11.38 23.92 -17.04
C ARG A 42 -10.76 22.72 -16.33
N PHE A 43 -9.45 22.52 -16.47
CA PHE A 43 -8.74 21.43 -15.81
C PHE A 43 -8.91 21.47 -14.28
N LEU A 44 -8.77 22.65 -13.68
CA LEU A 44 -8.97 22.86 -12.24
C LEU A 44 -10.44 22.72 -11.79
N GLY A 45 -11.39 22.56 -12.71
CA GLY A 45 -12.83 22.47 -12.42
C GLY A 45 -13.46 23.81 -12.03
N LYS A 46 -12.83 24.95 -12.38
CA LYS A 46 -13.34 26.30 -12.10
C LYS A 46 -14.40 26.76 -13.12
N ILE A 47 -14.51 26.07 -14.25
CA ILE A 47 -15.53 26.27 -15.29
C ILE A 47 -15.91 24.91 -15.89
N LYS A 48 -17.14 24.79 -16.41
CA LYS A 48 -17.66 23.54 -16.99
C LYS A 48 -16.75 23.05 -18.11
N SER A 49 -16.46 21.75 -18.07
CA SER A 49 -15.75 21.06 -19.15
C SER A 49 -16.77 20.51 -20.15
N GLU A 50 -16.61 20.88 -21.42
CA GLU A 50 -17.41 20.34 -22.53
C GLU A 50 -16.64 19.28 -23.34
N SER A 51 -15.38 19.00 -22.99
CA SER A 51 -14.55 18.04 -23.74
C SER A 51 -13.51 17.35 -22.86
N LYS A 52 -13.16 16.10 -23.20
CA LYS A 52 -12.04 15.39 -22.56
C LYS A 52 -10.73 16.15 -22.77
N SER A 53 -9.90 16.21 -21.73
CA SER A 53 -8.57 16.84 -21.79
C SER A 53 -7.73 16.23 -22.91
N ARG A 54 -7.27 17.05 -23.85
CA ARG A 54 -6.40 16.60 -24.95
C ARG A 54 -5.05 16.16 -24.40
N THR A 55 -4.43 15.12 -24.97
CA THR A 55 -3.12 14.58 -24.59
C THR A 55 -2.04 15.66 -24.47
N ILE A 56 -2.04 16.65 -25.36
CA ILE A 56 -1.11 17.79 -25.32
C ILE A 56 -1.23 18.57 -24.01
N ILE A 57 -2.46 18.83 -23.54
CA ILE A 57 -2.72 19.57 -22.30
C ILE A 57 -2.24 18.75 -21.11
N LEU A 58 -2.54 17.45 -21.10
CA LEU A 58 -2.12 16.54 -20.03
C LEU A 58 -0.59 16.44 -19.97
N ASN A 59 0.10 16.42 -21.12
CA ASN A 59 1.56 16.46 -21.18
C ASN A 59 2.11 17.77 -20.62
N SER A 60 1.59 18.95 -21.03
CA SER A 60 2.05 20.24 -20.51
C SER A 60 1.89 20.34 -18.99
N ILE A 61 0.77 19.85 -18.45
CA ILE A 61 0.51 19.83 -17.01
C ILE A 61 1.48 18.88 -16.31
N SER A 62 1.68 17.67 -16.84
CA SER A 62 2.62 16.69 -16.28
C SER A 62 4.06 17.21 -16.29
N ASN A 63 4.46 17.90 -17.36
CA ASN A 63 5.78 18.53 -17.47
C ASN A 63 5.98 19.62 -16.41
N SER A 64 4.95 20.39 -16.09
CA SER A 64 5.01 21.38 -15.01
C SER A 64 5.18 20.77 -13.61
N LEU A 65 4.92 19.47 -13.47
CA LEU A 65 5.14 18.70 -12.23
C LEU A 65 6.45 17.89 -12.28
N GLY A 66 7.27 18.08 -13.32
CA GLY A 66 8.57 17.41 -13.46
C GLY A 66 8.53 16.03 -14.13
N TYR A 67 7.42 15.67 -14.78
CA TYR A 67 7.34 14.46 -15.61
C TYR A 67 7.68 14.76 -17.07
N SER A 68 8.02 13.75 -17.86
CA SER A 68 8.35 13.95 -19.29
C SER A 68 7.11 13.93 -20.20
N SER A 69 6.01 13.31 -19.75
CA SER A 69 4.72 13.28 -20.42
C SER A 69 3.61 12.85 -19.44
N PHE A 70 2.35 12.88 -19.88
CA PHE A 70 1.24 12.31 -19.11
C PHE A 70 1.37 10.79 -18.98
N ASP A 71 1.92 10.12 -19.99
CA ASP A 71 2.18 8.69 -19.91
C ASP A 71 3.24 8.38 -18.84
N ASP A 72 4.32 9.17 -18.78
CA ASP A 72 5.35 9.08 -17.74
C ASP A 72 4.80 9.41 -16.34
N TYR A 73 3.84 10.33 -16.24
CA TYR A 73 3.11 10.58 -14.99
C TYR A 73 2.20 9.40 -14.58
N CYS A 74 1.57 8.73 -15.55
CA CYS A 74 0.74 7.57 -15.30
C CYS A 74 1.54 6.32 -14.97
N ARG A 75 2.79 6.24 -15.46
CA ARG A 75 3.67 5.09 -15.22
C ARG A 75 4.02 5.00 -13.74
N PRO A 76 3.84 3.80 -13.15
CA PRO A 76 4.35 3.52 -11.82
C PRO A 76 5.86 3.78 -11.77
N LYS A 77 6.33 4.62 -10.84
CA LYS A 77 7.77 4.93 -10.77
C LYS A 77 8.48 3.84 -9.99
N ASN A 78 9.44 3.20 -10.64
CA ASN A 78 10.33 2.32 -9.91
C ASN A 78 11.17 3.16 -8.93
N ILE A 79 11.35 2.65 -7.71
CA ILE A 79 12.22 3.26 -6.72
C ILE A 79 13.64 3.24 -7.25
N SER A 80 14.31 4.39 -7.19
CA SER A 80 15.71 4.51 -7.60
C SER A 80 16.64 3.91 -6.55
N LEU A 81 17.86 3.55 -6.94
CA LEU A 81 18.87 3.03 -6.01
C LEU A 81 19.20 4.05 -4.91
N SER A 82 19.34 5.33 -5.25
CA SER A 82 19.61 6.39 -4.28
C SER A 82 18.49 6.57 -3.26
N GLU A 83 17.23 6.31 -3.64
CA GLU A 83 16.10 6.33 -2.72
C GLU A 83 16.08 5.12 -1.78
N LEU A 84 16.49 3.95 -2.28
CA LEU A 84 16.70 2.77 -1.44
C LEU A 84 17.85 2.98 -0.45
N ASP A 85 18.94 3.64 -0.85
CA ASP A 85 20.06 3.97 0.04
C ASP A 85 19.66 4.99 1.11
N ALA A 86 18.84 5.99 0.76
CA ALA A 86 18.27 6.92 1.73
C ALA A 86 17.37 6.22 2.76
N LEU A 87 16.57 5.25 2.31
CA LEU A 87 15.76 4.39 3.17
C LEU A 87 16.63 3.54 4.11
N GLU A 88 17.76 3.04 3.64
CA GLU A 88 18.68 2.26 4.45
C GLU A 88 19.25 3.09 5.60
N ILE A 89 19.73 4.29 5.31
CA ILE A 89 20.19 5.25 6.32
C ILE A 89 19.07 5.53 7.34
N PHE A 90 17.84 5.75 6.88
CA PHE A 90 16.70 5.97 7.75
C PHE A 90 16.42 4.77 8.67
N TYR A 91 16.27 3.56 8.10
CA TYR A 91 15.95 2.36 8.88
C TYR A 91 17.10 1.93 9.80
N ASP A 92 18.35 2.11 9.40
CA ASP A 92 19.51 1.86 10.26
C ASP A 92 19.60 2.86 11.41
N SER A 93 19.21 4.12 11.18
CA SER A 93 19.15 5.13 12.24
C SER A 93 18.16 4.78 13.35
N VAL A 94 17.18 3.91 13.07
CA VAL A 94 16.17 3.46 14.03
C VAL A 94 16.29 1.99 14.44
N LYS A 95 17.20 1.24 13.81
CA LYS A 95 17.41 -0.18 14.07
C LYS A 95 17.82 -0.43 15.52
N GLY A 96 17.12 -1.33 16.20
CA GLY A 96 17.39 -1.70 17.59
C GLY A 96 17.07 -0.61 18.61
N LYS A 97 16.47 0.52 18.18
CA LYS A 97 15.88 1.48 19.10
C LYS A 97 14.42 1.06 19.32
N ASP A 98 13.98 1.05 20.57
CA ASP A 98 12.56 1.04 20.92
C ASP A 98 11.92 2.39 20.54
N ILE A 99 12.16 2.88 19.32
CA ILE A 99 11.46 4.05 18.77
C ILE A 99 10.03 3.57 18.60
N LEU A 100 9.31 3.82 19.67
CA LEU A 100 7.90 3.57 19.83
C LEU A 100 7.20 4.11 18.58
N THR A 101 6.34 3.25 18.07
CA THR A 101 5.22 3.48 17.15
C THR A 101 4.41 4.76 17.39
N SER A 102 4.70 5.54 18.43
CA SER A 102 4.08 6.82 18.79
C SER A 102 4.73 8.05 18.15
N GLU A 103 5.95 7.97 17.60
CA GLU A 103 6.54 9.14 16.93
C GLU A 103 5.88 9.40 15.58
N ARG A 104 5.00 10.41 15.53
CA ARG A 104 4.23 10.81 14.34
C ARG A 104 5.11 10.97 13.09
N ARG A 105 6.28 11.59 13.24
CA ARG A 105 7.23 11.81 12.12
C ARG A 105 7.71 10.49 11.52
N TYR A 106 7.96 9.48 12.35
CA TYR A 106 8.41 8.17 11.91
C TYR A 106 7.30 7.45 11.14
N ASN A 107 6.06 7.49 11.65
CA ASN A 107 4.90 6.92 10.96
C ASN A 107 4.59 7.62 9.63
N ASP A 108 4.66 8.95 9.58
CA ASP A 108 4.38 9.72 8.36
C ASP A 108 5.40 9.40 7.26
N VAL A 109 6.68 9.33 7.61
CA VAL A 109 7.77 8.98 6.69
C VAL A 109 7.60 7.53 6.20
N ASN A 110 7.33 6.59 7.09
CA ASN A 110 7.10 5.20 6.72
C ASN A 110 5.89 5.01 5.81
N TYR A 111 4.79 5.70 6.09
CA TYR A 111 3.60 5.62 5.25
C TYR A 111 3.88 6.10 3.82
N GLN A 112 4.58 7.23 3.66
CA GLN A 112 4.95 7.76 2.35
C GLN A 112 5.87 6.80 1.58
N TYR A 113 6.86 6.23 2.27
CA TYR A 113 7.76 5.26 1.63
C TYR A 113 7.06 3.95 1.32
N ALA A 114 6.18 3.45 2.17
CA ALA A 114 5.41 2.23 1.93
C ALA A 114 4.57 2.35 0.65
N GLN A 115 3.94 3.50 0.41
CA GLN A 115 3.20 3.74 -0.84
C GLN A 115 4.10 3.54 -2.07
N LYS A 116 5.32 4.08 -2.05
CA LYS A 116 6.27 3.98 -3.17
C LYS A 116 6.90 2.59 -3.31
N ILE A 117 7.27 1.97 -2.19
CA ILE A 117 7.83 0.60 -2.14
C ILE A 117 6.82 -0.40 -2.72
N LEU A 118 5.53 -0.22 -2.43
CA LEU A 118 4.49 -1.15 -2.81
C LEU A 118 3.82 -0.84 -4.15
N GLU A 119 4.12 0.32 -4.75
CA GLU A 119 3.55 0.78 -6.01
C GLU A 119 3.73 -0.27 -7.11
N THR A 120 4.94 -0.80 -7.29
CA THR A 120 5.24 -1.85 -8.27
C THR A 120 5.73 -3.13 -7.60
N ASN A 121 5.45 -4.28 -8.22
CA ASN A 121 5.96 -5.56 -7.75
C ASN A 121 7.50 -5.59 -7.77
N GLU A 122 8.11 -4.88 -8.72
CA GLU A 122 9.56 -4.73 -8.81
C GLU A 122 10.14 -3.92 -7.64
N ASN A 123 9.52 -2.81 -7.26
CA ASN A 123 9.91 -2.03 -6.08
C ASN A 123 9.84 -2.89 -4.81
N THR A 124 8.77 -3.65 -4.67
CA THR A 124 8.58 -4.52 -3.51
C THR A 124 9.67 -5.60 -3.44
N LYS A 125 10.02 -6.22 -4.58
CA LYS A 125 11.11 -7.21 -4.64
C LYS A 125 12.46 -6.60 -4.27
N LYS A 126 12.83 -5.47 -4.88
CA LYS A 126 14.09 -4.77 -4.59
C LYS A 126 14.20 -4.35 -3.13
N PHE A 127 13.09 -3.87 -2.56
CA PHE A 127 13.04 -3.53 -1.15
C PHE A 127 13.25 -4.77 -0.27
N ILE A 128 12.52 -5.88 -0.51
CA ILE A 128 12.69 -7.11 0.27
C ILE A 128 14.12 -7.66 0.17
N GLU A 129 14.73 -7.59 -1.02
CA GLU A 129 16.11 -8.04 -1.23
C GLU A 129 17.09 -7.21 -0.40
N LYS A 130 17.04 -5.88 -0.52
CA LYS A 130 17.95 -4.97 0.18
C LYS A 130 17.75 -4.99 1.71
N PHE A 131 16.53 -5.12 2.18
CA PHE A 131 16.17 -5.07 3.60
C PHE A 131 15.92 -6.44 4.22
N SER A 132 16.41 -7.52 3.60
CA SER A 132 16.13 -8.91 4.02
C SER A 132 16.46 -9.20 5.49
N ASP A 133 17.51 -8.57 6.03
CA ASP A 133 17.94 -8.71 7.44
C ASP A 133 17.44 -7.57 8.35
N ASN A 134 16.69 -6.59 7.83
CA ASN A 134 16.16 -5.48 8.59
C ASN A 134 14.69 -5.75 8.97
N LYS A 135 14.49 -6.37 10.14
CA LYS A 135 13.17 -6.79 10.62
C LYS A 135 12.17 -5.63 10.74
N VAL A 136 12.65 -4.47 11.19
CA VAL A 136 11.87 -3.24 11.35
C VAL A 136 11.36 -2.76 10.00
N ALA A 137 12.24 -2.64 9.01
CA ALA A 137 11.88 -2.15 7.67
C ALA A 137 10.82 -3.04 6.99
N LEU A 138 11.00 -4.37 7.06
CA LEU A 138 10.06 -5.34 6.48
C LEU A 138 8.70 -5.30 7.17
N GLU A 139 8.67 -5.21 8.50
CA GLU A 139 7.44 -5.11 9.27
C GLU A 139 6.65 -3.84 8.91
N TYR A 140 7.29 -2.66 8.95
CA TYR A 140 6.61 -1.40 8.69
C TYR A 140 6.09 -1.27 7.26
N ALA A 141 6.94 -1.53 6.28
CA ALA A 141 6.56 -1.32 4.89
C ALA A 141 5.50 -2.33 4.43
N LEU A 142 5.58 -3.59 4.89
CA LEU A 142 4.81 -4.69 4.30
C LEU A 142 3.64 -5.14 5.17
N ALA A 143 3.80 -5.15 6.50
CA ALA A 143 2.82 -5.71 7.43
C ALA A 143 1.90 -4.64 8.04
N TRP A 144 2.46 -3.48 8.37
CA TRP A 144 1.69 -2.33 8.89
C TRP A 144 0.97 -1.56 7.78
N HIS A 145 1.60 -1.40 6.62
CA HIS A 145 1.06 -0.63 5.49
C HIS A 145 0.89 -1.45 4.21
N PRO A 146 0.20 -2.61 4.24
CA PRO A 146 0.05 -3.44 3.05
C PRO A 146 -0.79 -2.75 1.97
N HIS A 147 -0.47 -3.01 0.70
CA HIS A 147 -1.15 -2.38 -0.42
C HIS A 147 -2.47 -3.09 -0.76
N TYR A 148 -3.57 -2.68 -0.11
CA TYR A 148 -4.91 -3.24 -0.34
C TYR A 148 -5.38 -3.15 -1.79
N GLY A 149 -5.01 -2.10 -2.53
CA GLY A 149 -5.35 -1.99 -3.97
C GLY A 149 -4.71 -3.07 -4.86
N LYS A 150 -3.73 -3.83 -4.35
CA LYS A 150 -3.04 -4.92 -5.05
C LYS A 150 -3.34 -6.27 -4.39
N ILE A 151 -4.30 -6.32 -3.49
CA ILE A 151 -4.56 -7.54 -2.70
C ILE A 151 -4.95 -8.73 -3.58
N THR A 152 -5.52 -8.49 -4.76
CA THR A 152 -5.91 -9.50 -5.75
C THR A 152 -4.83 -9.75 -6.81
N ASP A 153 -3.72 -9.01 -6.82
CA ASP A 153 -2.60 -9.20 -7.77
C ASP A 153 -1.86 -10.51 -7.45
N PRO A 154 -1.83 -11.50 -8.36
CA PRO A 154 -1.20 -12.80 -8.11
C PRO A 154 0.31 -12.72 -7.86
N GLU A 155 1.01 -11.79 -8.52
CA GLU A 155 2.44 -11.62 -8.33
C GLU A 155 2.73 -10.98 -6.97
N TYR A 156 1.95 -9.97 -6.58
CA TYR A 156 2.05 -9.38 -5.24
C TYR A 156 1.76 -10.41 -4.14
N GLN A 157 0.71 -11.23 -4.30
CA GLN A 157 0.42 -12.33 -3.38
C GLN A 157 1.59 -13.33 -3.29
N LYS A 158 2.21 -13.69 -4.42
CA LYS A 158 3.38 -14.58 -4.46
C LYS A 158 4.58 -13.98 -3.73
N ILE A 159 4.82 -12.67 -3.88
CA ILE A 159 5.87 -11.95 -3.15
C ILE A 159 5.65 -12.07 -1.64
N LEU A 160 4.43 -11.81 -1.15
CA LEU A 160 4.10 -11.90 0.27
C LEU A 160 4.24 -13.34 0.81
N ILE A 161 3.75 -14.35 0.09
CA ILE A 161 3.92 -15.75 0.50
C ILE A 161 5.39 -16.14 0.59
N ASN A 162 6.22 -15.72 -0.38
CA ASN A 162 7.65 -16.01 -0.37
C ASN A 162 8.36 -15.31 0.79
N LEU A 163 8.00 -14.06 1.09
CA LEU A 163 8.49 -13.36 2.27
C LEU A 163 8.15 -14.11 3.56
N GLY A 164 6.87 -14.47 3.74
CA GLY A 164 6.42 -15.21 4.93
C GLY A 164 7.11 -16.56 5.11
N LYS A 165 7.58 -17.20 4.02
CA LYS A 165 8.35 -18.45 4.11
C LYS A 165 9.82 -18.23 4.49
N LYS A 166 10.43 -17.12 4.06
CA LYS A 166 11.87 -16.87 4.21
C LYS A 166 12.22 -16.09 5.46
N THR A 167 11.36 -15.17 5.89
CA THR A 167 11.62 -14.30 7.03
C THR A 167 11.72 -15.11 8.33
N GLU A 168 12.44 -14.58 9.32
CA GLU A 168 12.40 -15.09 10.69
C GLU A 168 11.28 -14.46 11.53
N ILE A 169 10.69 -13.36 11.05
CA ILE A 169 9.79 -12.49 11.81
C ILE A 169 8.42 -13.17 11.97
N SER A 170 8.10 -13.63 13.18
CA SER A 170 6.93 -14.49 13.42
C SER A 170 5.60 -13.83 13.08
N HIS A 171 5.43 -12.53 13.34
CA HIS A 171 4.20 -11.84 12.98
C HIS A 171 4.03 -11.66 11.45
N ILE A 172 5.11 -11.55 10.66
CA ILE A 172 5.01 -11.56 9.19
C ILE A 172 4.57 -12.93 8.68
N LYS A 173 5.03 -14.01 9.34
CA LYS A 173 4.61 -15.38 9.00
C LYS A 173 3.12 -15.64 9.24
N VAL A 174 2.50 -14.88 10.14
CA VAL A 174 1.05 -14.86 10.35
C VAL A 174 0.38 -13.93 9.32
N PHE A 175 0.85 -12.68 9.25
CA PHE A 175 0.28 -11.63 8.41
C PHE A 175 0.20 -12.01 6.93
N ALA A 176 1.31 -12.43 6.33
CA ALA A 176 1.41 -12.61 4.88
C ALA A 176 0.40 -13.64 4.32
N PRO A 177 0.35 -14.89 4.83
CA PRO A 177 -0.67 -15.84 4.37
C PRO A 177 -2.10 -15.39 4.70
N SER A 178 -2.34 -14.75 5.86
CA SER A 178 -3.68 -14.25 6.19
C SER A 178 -4.15 -13.16 5.21
N PHE A 179 -3.27 -12.23 4.84
CA PHE A 179 -3.58 -11.17 3.88
C PHE A 179 -3.82 -11.72 2.47
N VAL A 180 -3.05 -12.74 2.06
CA VAL A 180 -3.21 -13.41 0.77
C VAL A 180 -4.52 -14.21 0.71
N LEU A 181 -4.94 -14.87 1.79
CA LEU A 181 -6.25 -15.54 1.85
C LEU A 181 -7.39 -14.54 1.68
N PHE A 182 -7.30 -13.37 2.31
CA PHE A 182 -8.29 -12.31 2.09
C PHE A 182 -8.32 -11.86 0.62
N GLY A 183 -7.16 -11.69 0.00
CA GLY A 183 -7.07 -11.39 -1.44
C GLY A 183 -7.68 -12.44 -2.34
N LYS A 184 -7.43 -13.72 -2.05
CA LYS A 184 -8.05 -14.83 -2.79
C LYS A 184 -9.57 -14.79 -2.68
N PHE A 185 -10.10 -14.59 -1.48
CA PHE A 185 -11.54 -14.46 -1.23
C PHE A 185 -12.14 -13.32 -2.04
N VAL A 186 -11.55 -12.12 -1.99
CA VAL A 186 -12.04 -10.95 -2.72
C VAL A 186 -11.89 -11.10 -4.24
N SER A 187 -10.92 -11.90 -4.71
CA SER A 187 -10.75 -12.20 -6.14
C SER A 187 -11.63 -13.34 -6.66
N GLU A 188 -12.55 -13.87 -5.84
CA GLU A 188 -13.38 -15.05 -6.16
C GLU A 188 -12.57 -16.33 -6.46
N ASN A 189 -11.29 -16.36 -6.10
CA ASN A 189 -10.39 -17.52 -6.30
C ASN A 189 -10.20 -18.28 -4.98
N PHE A 190 -11.29 -18.64 -4.32
CA PHE A 190 -11.30 -19.23 -2.98
C PHE A 190 -11.81 -20.68 -2.94
N ASP A 191 -11.73 -21.39 -4.07
CA ASP A 191 -12.28 -22.75 -4.20
C ASP A 191 -11.31 -23.87 -3.81
N ASP A 192 -10.00 -23.61 -3.84
CA ASP A 192 -8.98 -24.62 -3.50
C ASP A 192 -8.90 -24.85 -1.98
N LYS A 193 -9.87 -25.60 -1.47
CA LYS A 193 -10.04 -25.88 -0.05
C LYS A 193 -8.78 -26.47 0.58
N LYS A 194 -8.09 -27.36 -0.12
CA LYS A 194 -6.89 -28.03 0.40
C LYS A 194 -5.74 -27.04 0.59
N GLU A 195 -5.51 -26.15 -0.37
CA GLU A 195 -4.48 -25.12 -0.23
C GLU A 195 -4.87 -24.09 0.84
N ILE A 196 -6.16 -23.72 0.94
CA ILE A 196 -6.64 -22.80 1.98
C ILE A 196 -6.45 -23.39 3.38
N GLU A 197 -6.88 -24.64 3.60
CA GLU A 197 -6.70 -25.34 4.88
C GLU A 197 -5.21 -25.47 5.25
N LYS A 198 -4.34 -25.72 4.27
CA LYS A 198 -2.89 -25.77 4.47
C LYS A 198 -2.34 -24.41 4.92
N GLN A 199 -2.80 -23.31 4.32
CA GLN A 199 -2.41 -21.97 4.74
C GLN A 199 -2.95 -21.63 6.14
N LEU A 200 -4.18 -21.99 6.46
CA LEU A 200 -4.75 -21.80 7.81
C LEU A 200 -3.96 -22.56 8.88
N LYS A 201 -3.61 -23.84 8.64
CA LYS A 201 -2.75 -24.61 9.55
C LYS A 201 -1.38 -23.95 9.77
N LEU A 202 -0.82 -23.35 8.71
CA LEU A 202 0.42 -22.58 8.84
C LEU A 202 0.20 -21.33 9.70
N ILE A 203 -0.85 -20.55 9.44
CA ILE A 203 -1.22 -19.37 10.20
C ILE A 203 -1.36 -19.72 11.69
N ASP A 204 -2.14 -20.75 12.03
CA ASP A 204 -2.38 -21.16 13.42
C ASP A 204 -1.08 -21.58 14.13
N LYS A 205 -0.22 -22.34 13.44
CA LYS A 205 1.10 -22.73 13.98
C LYS A 205 1.95 -21.49 14.28
N GLN A 206 1.99 -20.52 13.36
CA GLN A 206 2.80 -19.31 13.53
C GLN A 206 2.22 -18.37 14.57
N LEU A 207 0.90 -18.31 14.70
CA LEU A 207 0.19 -17.53 15.71
C LEU A 207 0.58 -17.99 17.13
N VAL A 208 0.64 -19.30 17.36
CA VAL A 208 1.10 -19.86 18.66
C VAL A 208 2.56 -19.48 18.94
N LEU A 209 3.43 -19.54 17.94
CA LEU A 209 4.84 -19.17 18.10
C LEU A 209 5.01 -17.67 18.38
N MET A 210 4.30 -16.84 17.62
CA MET A 210 4.31 -15.39 17.77
C MET A 210 3.83 -14.97 19.17
N ARG A 211 2.72 -15.54 19.68
CA ARG A 211 2.22 -15.26 21.04
C ARG A 211 3.21 -15.65 22.13
N LYS A 212 4.02 -16.71 21.93
CA LYS A 212 5.10 -17.09 22.86
C LYS A 212 6.25 -16.09 22.84
N GLU A 213 6.56 -15.52 21.67
CA GLU A 213 7.65 -14.56 21.49
C GLU A 213 7.31 -13.20 22.10
N TYR A 214 6.14 -12.64 21.75
CA TYR A 214 5.77 -11.26 22.13
C TYR A 214 5.03 -11.17 23.47
N LYS A 215 4.46 -12.27 23.98
CA LYS A 215 3.74 -12.33 25.29
C LYS A 215 2.57 -11.35 25.45
N TRP A 216 2.19 -10.63 24.41
CA TRP A 216 1.01 -9.76 24.34
C TRP A 216 0.24 -10.02 23.05
N PHE A 217 -1.01 -9.56 23.01
CA PHE A 217 -1.84 -9.62 21.82
C PHE A 217 -1.31 -8.67 20.74
N PHE A 218 -0.86 -9.22 19.62
CA PHE A 218 -0.37 -8.42 18.50
C PHE A 218 -1.52 -8.13 17.54
N VAL A 219 -2.13 -6.96 17.71
CA VAL A 219 -3.42 -6.61 17.07
C VAL A 219 -3.45 -6.92 15.56
N PHE A 220 -2.53 -6.35 14.78
CA PHE A 220 -2.65 -6.39 13.32
C PHE A 220 -2.52 -7.80 12.67
N PRO A 221 -1.58 -8.70 13.05
CA PRO A 221 -1.52 -10.06 12.50
C PRO A 221 -2.65 -10.95 13.06
N GLU A 222 -3.03 -10.77 14.33
CA GLU A 222 -4.05 -11.62 14.97
C GLU A 222 -5.44 -11.37 14.40
N PHE A 223 -5.83 -10.11 14.21
CA PHE A 223 -7.09 -9.78 13.56
C PHE A 223 -7.17 -10.31 12.12
N ARG A 224 -6.05 -10.28 11.37
CA ARG A 224 -6.01 -10.82 10.01
C ARG A 224 -6.10 -12.34 9.99
N ALA A 225 -5.48 -13.03 10.96
CA ALA A 225 -5.63 -14.46 11.12
C ALA A 225 -7.08 -14.85 11.45
N ALA A 226 -7.72 -14.13 12.37
CA ALA A 226 -9.13 -14.31 12.69
C ALA A 226 -10.03 -14.08 11.47
N ALA A 227 -9.80 -13.00 10.71
CA ALA A 227 -10.52 -12.72 9.47
C ALA A 227 -10.36 -13.87 8.46
N ALA A 228 -9.15 -14.39 8.27
CA ALA A 228 -8.92 -15.51 7.36
C ALA A 228 -9.72 -16.77 7.76
N ARG A 229 -9.83 -17.07 9.06
CA ARG A 229 -10.67 -18.18 9.58
C ARG A 229 -12.16 -17.92 9.36
N VAL A 230 -12.63 -16.71 9.67
CA VAL A 230 -14.02 -16.29 9.44
C VAL A 230 -14.41 -16.45 7.97
N LEU A 231 -13.57 -15.96 7.04
CA LEU A 231 -13.79 -16.08 5.60
C LEU A 231 -13.87 -17.55 5.16
N TYR A 232 -13.00 -18.39 5.70
CA TYR A 232 -13.03 -19.83 5.42
C TYR A 232 -14.33 -20.49 5.89
N TYR A 233 -14.72 -20.29 7.15
CA TYR A 233 -15.95 -20.89 7.67
C TYR A 233 -17.18 -20.36 6.96
N PHE A 234 -17.21 -19.06 6.66
CA PHE A 234 -18.28 -18.45 5.88
C PHE A 234 -18.38 -19.04 4.47
N TYR A 235 -17.27 -19.10 3.72
CA TYR A 235 -17.27 -19.57 2.34
C TYR A 235 -17.68 -21.04 2.20
N TYR A 236 -17.26 -21.88 3.15
CA TYR A 236 -17.59 -23.31 3.14
C TYR A 236 -18.83 -23.68 3.97
N ASN A 237 -19.65 -22.71 4.36
CA ASN A 237 -20.90 -22.90 5.10
C ASN A 237 -20.74 -23.67 6.43
N ASP A 238 -19.62 -23.48 7.13
CA ASP A 238 -19.35 -24.06 8.45
C ASP A 238 -19.86 -23.13 9.56
N HIS A 239 -21.17 -23.05 9.70
CA HIS A 239 -21.84 -22.12 10.62
C HIS A 239 -21.44 -22.32 12.09
N GLN A 240 -21.19 -23.57 12.51
CA GLN A 240 -20.81 -23.89 13.88
C GLN A 240 -19.45 -23.31 14.24
N ASN A 241 -18.44 -23.51 13.37
CA ASN A 241 -17.11 -22.97 13.62
C ASN A 241 -17.06 -21.45 13.40
N LEU A 242 -17.89 -20.91 12.49
CA LEU A 242 -18.04 -19.47 12.32
C LEU A 242 -18.53 -18.79 13.61
N GLU A 243 -19.61 -19.29 14.21
CA GLU A 243 -20.16 -18.75 15.45
C GLU A 243 -19.13 -18.81 16.58
N LYS A 244 -18.46 -19.96 16.74
CA LYS A 244 -17.40 -20.15 17.74
C LYS A 244 -16.24 -19.17 17.55
N GLU A 245 -15.80 -18.96 16.31
CA GLU A 245 -14.70 -18.02 16.01
C GLU A 245 -15.10 -16.59 16.41
N ILE A 246 -16.29 -16.15 16.02
CA ILE A 246 -16.82 -14.83 16.37
C ILE A 246 -16.87 -14.66 17.89
N GLN A 247 -17.47 -15.61 18.62
CA GLN A 247 -17.55 -15.58 20.08
C GLN A 247 -16.16 -15.52 20.74
N THR A 248 -15.18 -16.24 20.19
CA THR A 248 -13.80 -16.25 20.72
C THR A 248 -13.13 -14.88 20.58
N GLN A 249 -13.42 -14.11 19.54
CA GLN A 249 -12.88 -12.77 19.38
C GLN A 249 -13.49 -11.76 20.38
N PHE A 250 -14.76 -11.93 20.75
CA PHE A 250 -15.44 -11.05 21.72
C PHE A 250 -15.19 -11.44 23.18
N SER A 251 -14.84 -12.70 23.46
CA SER A 251 -14.61 -13.18 24.84
C SER A 251 -13.21 -12.87 25.39
N ASN A 252 -12.31 -12.39 24.53
CA ASN A 252 -10.93 -12.01 24.89
C ASN A 252 -10.71 -10.48 24.97
N LEU A 253 -11.81 -9.70 24.91
CA LEU A 253 -11.86 -8.26 25.18
C LEU A 253 -12.32 -8.02 26.62
#